data_AF-A0A2D0KEL3-F1
#
_entry.id   AF-A0A2D0KEL3-F1
#
_cell.length_a   1.000
_cell.length_b   1.000
_cell.length_c   1.000
_cell.angle_alpha   90.00
_cell.angle_beta   90.00
_cell.angle_gamma   90.00
#
_symmetry.space_group_name_H-M   'P 1'
#
loop_
_entity.id
_entity.type
_entity.pdbx_description
1 polymer ?
#
loop_
_entity_poly.entity_id
_entity_poly.type
_entity_poly.pdbx_seq_one_letter_code
_entity_poly.pdbx_strand_id
1 'polypeptide(L)'
;MDVFDSLRTAGYRGEELLKKAHMILFPKQSLSDMFQRANDVDEADFVEQAILKAFSKSNPVYVLATDYYLRRNTVQTLANYMQSDIAPWLTIKQCIDRVKWCISLFHAKVYMVLQDEIVRERSQKGIETINISEIT
;
A
#
# COMPACT_ATOMS: atom_id res chain seq x y z
N MET A 1 -19.45 20.34 -11.68
CA MET A 1 -19.75 20.65 -10.28
C MET A 1 -18.44 20.50 -9.52
N ASP A 2 -18.01 21.52 -8.78
CA ASP A 2 -16.75 21.48 -8.04
C ASP A 2 -16.87 20.46 -6.88
N VAL A 3 -15.81 19.68 -6.64
CA VAL A 3 -15.73 18.71 -5.53
C VAL A 3 -15.93 19.44 -4.19
N PHE A 4 -15.42 20.67 -4.08
CA PHE A 4 -15.61 21.50 -2.90
C PHE A 4 -17.07 21.93 -2.70
N ASP A 5 -17.78 22.30 -3.76
CA ASP A 5 -19.21 22.68 -3.68
C ASP A 5 -20.10 21.50 -3.30
N SER A 6 -19.76 20.31 -3.79
CA SER A 6 -20.47 19.07 -3.45
C SER A 6 -20.27 18.71 -1.97
N LEU A 7 -19.04 18.82 -1.46
CA LEU A 7 -18.72 18.58 -0.05
C LEU A 7 -19.31 19.64 0.89
N ARG A 8 -19.38 20.89 0.43
CA ARG A 8 -20.00 21.98 1.19
C ARG A 8 -21.51 21.81 1.29
N THR A 9 -22.15 21.35 0.21
CA THR A 9 -23.58 20.98 0.20
C THR A 9 -23.86 19.79 1.13
N ALA A 10 -22.92 18.84 1.20
CA ALA A 10 -22.97 17.71 2.14
C ALA A 10 -22.66 18.09 3.60
N GLY A 11 -22.41 19.37 3.90
CA GLY A 11 -22.27 19.88 5.27
C GLY A 11 -20.85 19.93 5.82
N TYR A 12 -19.84 19.47 5.09
CA TYR A 12 -18.44 19.53 5.53
C TYR A 12 -17.93 20.98 5.51
N ARG A 13 -17.16 21.39 6.53
CA ARG A 13 -16.59 22.74 6.65
C ARG A 13 -15.16 22.71 7.19
N GLY A 14 -14.41 23.78 6.89
CA GLY A 14 -13.05 23.98 7.42
C GLY A 14 -12.09 22.84 7.07
N GLU A 15 -11.32 22.40 8.06
CA GLU A 15 -10.32 21.31 7.97
C GLU A 15 -10.90 19.99 7.44
N GLU A 16 -12.12 19.63 7.84
CA GLU A 16 -12.76 18.38 7.41
C GLU A 16 -13.11 18.38 5.92
N LEU A 17 -13.54 19.53 5.40
CA LEU A 17 -13.83 19.70 3.96
C LEU A 17 -12.55 19.57 3.14
N LEU A 18 -11.44 20.14 3.61
CA LEU A 18 -10.14 20.03 2.94
C LEU A 18 -9.62 18.59 2.94
N LYS A 19 -9.72 17.88 4.08
CA LYS A 19 -9.34 16.45 4.18
C LYS A 19 -10.17 15.56 3.24
N LYS A 20 -11.50 15.74 3.22
CA LYS A 20 -12.39 14.98 2.34
C LYS A 20 -12.16 15.30 0.87
N ALA A 21 -11.97 16.57 0.52
CA ALA A 21 -11.66 16.97 -0.84
C ALA A 21 -10.32 16.40 -1.31
N HIS A 22 -9.30 16.43 -0.45
CA HIS A 22 -7.99 15.84 -0.74
C HIS A 22 -8.09 14.32 -0.95
N MET A 23 -8.87 13.61 -0.14
CA MET A 23 -9.09 12.16 -0.35
C MET A 23 -9.79 11.84 -1.67
N ILE A 24 -10.74 12.66 -2.11
CA ILE A 24 -11.49 12.46 -3.36
C ILE A 24 -10.64 12.84 -4.58
N LEU A 25 -9.94 13.97 -4.53
CA LEU A 25 -9.12 14.49 -5.62
C LEU A 25 -7.82 13.70 -5.82
N PHE A 26 -7.26 13.15 -4.75
CA PHE A 26 -6.01 12.38 -4.76
C PHE A 26 -6.24 10.97 -4.20
N PRO A 27 -6.98 10.10 -4.91
CA PRO A 27 -7.31 8.75 -4.44
C PRO A 27 -6.11 7.80 -4.42
N LYS A 28 -4.98 8.18 -5.03
CA LYS A 28 -3.75 7.38 -5.04
C LYS A 28 -2.99 7.60 -3.73
N GLN A 29 -3.45 6.95 -2.66
CA GLN A 29 -2.55 6.66 -1.55
C GLN A 29 -1.58 5.59 -2.05
N SER A 30 -0.36 5.98 -2.39
CA SER A 30 0.67 4.99 -2.65
C SER A 30 0.89 4.19 -1.36
N LEU A 31 1.34 2.93 -1.46
CA LEU A 31 1.72 2.20 -0.24
C LEU A 31 2.77 2.95 0.57
N SER A 32 3.63 3.74 -0.09
CA SER A 32 4.58 4.61 0.59
C SER A 32 3.86 5.65 1.46
N ASP A 33 2.76 6.24 0.99
CA ASP A 33 1.94 7.18 1.77
C ASP A 33 1.19 6.49 2.92
N MET A 34 0.81 5.22 2.72
CA MET A 34 0.20 4.40 3.78
C MET A 34 1.22 4.09 4.88
N PHE A 35 2.45 3.72 4.52
CA PHE A 35 3.53 3.48 5.46
C PHE A 35 4.00 4.76 6.17
N GLN A 36 4.03 5.91 5.47
CA GLN A 36 4.49 7.19 6.05
C GLN A 36 3.53 7.74 7.13
N ARG A 37 2.25 7.37 7.08
CA ARG A 37 1.23 7.78 8.07
C ARG A 37 1.23 6.96 9.36
N ALA A 38 1.97 5.84 9.41
CA ALA A 38 2.00 4.94 10.55
C ALA A 38 2.88 5.48 11.71
N ASN A 39 2.44 6.57 12.34
CA ASN A 39 3.08 7.12 13.56
C ASN A 39 2.22 6.95 14.83
N ASP A 40 1.25 6.06 14.79
CA ASP A 40 0.46 5.59 15.91
C ASP A 40 0.60 4.04 15.92
N VAL A 41 0.84 3.44 17.08
CA VAL A 41 1.24 2.02 17.24
C VAL A 41 0.21 1.07 16.62
N ASP A 42 -1.06 1.45 16.68
CA ASP A 42 -2.18 0.66 16.18
C ASP A 42 -2.16 0.54 14.64
N GLU A 43 -1.76 1.59 13.93
CA GLU A 43 -1.65 1.63 12.47
C GLU A 43 -0.49 0.77 11.96
N ALA A 44 0.61 0.71 12.70
CA ALA A 44 1.74 -0.16 12.37
C ALA A 44 1.35 -1.64 12.48
N ASP A 45 0.68 -1.99 13.58
CA ASP A 45 0.16 -3.36 13.81
C ASP A 45 -0.88 -3.74 12.75
N PHE A 46 -1.77 -2.82 12.37
CA PHE A 46 -2.74 -3.03 11.30
C PHE A 46 -2.07 -3.36 9.96
N VAL A 47 -1.06 -2.58 9.59
CA VAL A 47 -0.32 -2.80 8.33
C VAL A 47 0.48 -4.09 8.37
N GLU A 48 1.10 -4.44 9.51
CA GLU A 48 1.80 -5.72 9.66
C GLU A 48 0.85 -6.91 9.48
N GLN A 49 -0.33 -6.88 10.12
CA GLN A 49 -1.36 -7.92 9.96
C GLN A 49 -1.80 -8.07 8.50
N ALA A 50 -2.01 -6.96 7.80
CA ALA A 50 -2.36 -6.99 6.38
C ALA A 50 -1.26 -7.63 5.52
N ILE A 51 0.02 -7.36 5.81
CA ILE A 51 1.15 -7.99 5.12
C ILE A 51 1.19 -9.50 5.42
N LEU A 52 1.01 -9.91 6.67
CA LEU A 52 1.00 -11.32 7.08
C LEU A 52 -0.18 -12.09 6.49
N LYS A 53 -1.32 -11.43 6.25
CA LYS A 53 -2.47 -12.00 5.52
C LYS A 53 -2.21 -12.06 4.01
N ALA A 54 -1.44 -11.12 3.46
CA ALA A 54 -1.10 -11.06 2.04
C ALA A 54 -0.10 -12.15 1.61
N PHE A 55 0.91 -12.43 2.44
CA PHE A 55 2.01 -13.33 2.11
C PHE A 55 2.43 -14.21 3.28
N SER A 56 2.75 -15.48 2.98
CA SER A 56 3.53 -16.32 3.89
C SER A 56 4.95 -15.76 4.08
N LYS A 57 5.53 -15.92 5.28
CA LYS A 57 6.91 -15.55 5.57
C LYS A 57 7.94 -16.29 4.70
N SER A 58 7.59 -17.46 4.17
CA SER A 58 8.41 -18.22 3.24
C SER A 58 8.28 -17.77 1.78
N ASN A 59 7.35 -16.85 1.48
CA ASN A 59 7.16 -16.36 0.11
C ASN A 59 8.36 -15.49 -0.30
N PRO A 60 8.98 -15.73 -1.47
CA PRO A 60 10.16 -14.96 -1.90
C PRO A 60 9.87 -13.47 -2.07
N VAL A 61 8.64 -13.09 -2.40
CA VAL A 61 8.21 -11.68 -2.49
C VAL A 61 8.20 -11.03 -1.11
N TYR A 62 7.75 -11.76 -0.08
CA TYR A 62 7.80 -11.27 1.30
C TYR A 62 9.25 -11.08 1.75
N VAL A 63 10.10 -12.10 1.61
CA VAL A 63 11.51 -12.03 2.02
C VAL A 63 12.23 -10.86 1.34
N LEU A 64 12.05 -10.72 0.02
CA LEU A 64 12.65 -9.62 -0.73
C LEU A 64 12.13 -8.25 -0.29
N ALA A 65 10.82 -8.12 -0.06
CA ALA A 65 10.22 -6.88 0.42
C ALA A 65 10.71 -6.52 1.84
N THR A 66 10.86 -7.50 2.72
CA THR A 66 11.45 -7.30 4.06
C THR A 66 12.88 -6.77 3.96
N ASP A 67 13.71 -7.35 3.08
CA ASP A 67 15.07 -6.86 2.85
C ASP A 67 15.10 -5.47 2.23
N TYR A 68 14.16 -5.16 1.34
CA TYR A 68 14.06 -3.83 0.74
C TYR A 68 13.64 -2.76 1.76
N TYR A 69 12.58 -3.01 2.53
CA TYR A 69 11.98 -2.01 3.43
C TYR A 69 12.66 -1.91 4.79
N LEU A 70 12.96 -3.03 5.45
CA LEU A 70 13.54 -3.01 6.80
C LEU A 70 15.05 -2.79 6.77
N ARG A 71 15.75 -3.43 5.83
CA ARG A 71 17.23 -3.28 5.72
C ARG A 71 17.64 -2.12 4.80
N ARG A 72 16.68 -1.43 4.17
CA ARG A 72 16.89 -0.31 3.23
C ARG A 72 17.83 -0.66 2.08
N ASN A 73 17.81 -1.91 1.62
CA ASN A 73 18.63 -2.35 0.51
C ASN A 73 18.17 -1.70 -0.79
N THR A 74 19.10 -1.25 -1.61
CA THR A 74 18.78 -0.76 -2.96
C THR A 74 18.39 -1.92 -3.87
N VAL A 75 17.62 -1.63 -4.93
CA VAL A 75 17.30 -2.61 -5.98
C VAL A 75 18.56 -3.27 -6.55
N GLN A 76 19.64 -2.49 -6.72
CA GLN A 76 20.92 -3.01 -7.19
C GLN A 76 21.54 -4.00 -6.20
N THR A 77 21.50 -3.70 -4.90
CA THR A 77 22.04 -4.57 -3.84
C THR A 77 21.30 -5.92 -3.83
N LEU A 78 19.96 -5.88 -3.90
CA LEU A 78 19.13 -7.09 -3.95
C LEU A 78 19.34 -7.87 -5.25
N ALA A 79 19.52 -7.18 -6.38
CA ALA A 79 19.78 -7.83 -7.66
C ALA A 79 21.16 -8.50 -7.69
N ASN A 80 22.17 -7.87 -7.09
CA ASN A 80 23.51 -8.46 -6.94
C ASN A 80 23.44 -9.73 -6.09
N TYR A 81 22.79 -9.67 -4.93
CA TYR A 81 22.57 -10.84 -4.06
C TYR A 81 21.80 -11.96 -4.77
N MET A 82 20.73 -11.61 -5.48
CA MET A 82 19.97 -12.57 -6.28
C MET A 82 20.85 -13.23 -7.34
N GLN A 83 21.73 -12.47 -7.99
CA GLN A 83 22.63 -13.03 -8.99
C GLN A 83 23.73 -13.90 -8.35
N SER A 84 24.33 -13.50 -7.24
CA SER A 84 25.43 -14.26 -6.61
C SER A 84 24.96 -15.55 -5.95
N ASP A 85 23.86 -15.50 -5.20
CA ASP A 85 23.53 -16.55 -4.24
C ASP A 85 22.30 -17.39 -4.65
N ILE A 86 21.40 -16.83 -5.45
CA ILE A 86 20.10 -17.46 -5.76
C ILE A 86 20.04 -17.97 -7.20
N ALA A 87 20.43 -17.12 -8.16
CA ALA A 87 20.27 -17.37 -9.58
C ALA A 87 21.48 -16.89 -10.41
N PRO A 88 22.66 -17.56 -10.28
CA PRO A 88 23.88 -17.21 -11.02
C PRO A 88 23.76 -17.26 -12.55
N TRP A 89 22.76 -17.99 -13.05
CA TRP A 89 22.48 -18.10 -14.49
C TRP A 89 21.71 -16.90 -15.06
N LEU A 90 21.29 -15.95 -14.24
CA LEU A 90 20.63 -14.73 -14.70
C LEU A 90 21.62 -13.59 -14.90
N THR A 91 21.36 -12.75 -15.89
CA THR A 91 22.08 -11.47 -16.01
C THR A 91 21.64 -10.51 -14.92
N ILE A 92 22.51 -9.56 -14.55
CA ILE A 92 22.17 -8.58 -13.52
C ILE A 92 20.91 -7.77 -13.90
N LYS A 93 20.72 -7.45 -15.18
CA LYS A 93 19.52 -6.78 -15.69
C LYS A 93 18.26 -7.59 -15.41
N GLN A 94 18.30 -8.89 -15.70
CA GLN A 94 17.21 -9.82 -15.42
C GLN A 94 16.92 -9.97 -13.92
N CYS A 95 17.93 -9.85 -13.05
CA CYS A 95 17.74 -9.80 -11.60
C CYS A 95 17.08 -8.48 -11.16
N ILE A 96 17.53 -7.34 -11.68
CA ILE A 96 16.93 -6.02 -11.40
C ILE A 96 15.44 -6.02 -11.77
N ASP A 97 15.10 -6.56 -12.95
CA ASP A 97 13.71 -6.62 -13.42
C ASP A 97 12.85 -7.50 -12.50
N ARG A 98 13.39 -8.63 -12.02
CA ARG A 98 12.72 -9.50 -11.03
C ARG A 98 12.53 -8.82 -9.69
N VAL A 99 13.55 -8.12 -9.18
CA VAL A 99 13.44 -7.36 -7.91
C VAL A 99 12.34 -6.31 -8.01
N LYS A 100 12.31 -5.52 -9.10
CA LYS A 100 11.25 -4.54 -9.35
C LYS A 100 9.87 -5.17 -9.45
N TRP A 101 9.78 -6.33 -10.10
CA TRP A 101 8.52 -7.07 -10.21
C TRP A 101 8.05 -7.58 -8.86
N CYS A 102 8.93 -8.14 -8.02
CA CYS A 102 8.61 -8.54 -6.66
C CYS A 102 8.08 -7.35 -5.84
N ILE A 103 8.73 -6.19 -5.90
CA ILE A 103 8.25 -4.98 -5.21
C ILE A 103 6.86 -4.58 -5.71
N SER A 104 6.65 -4.59 -7.02
CA SER A 104 5.35 -4.24 -7.63
C SER A 104 4.24 -5.22 -7.22
N LEU A 105 4.56 -6.51 -7.16
CA LEU A 105 3.64 -7.56 -6.75
C LEU A 105 3.32 -7.48 -5.25
N PHE A 106 4.35 -7.21 -4.43
CA PHE A 106 4.18 -6.94 -3.00
C PHE A 106 3.20 -5.79 -2.80
N HIS A 107 3.41 -4.67 -3.51
CA HIS A 107 2.51 -3.52 -3.47
C HIS A 107 1.09 -3.88 -3.85
N ALA A 108 0.88 -4.44 -5.03
CA ALA A 108 -0.45 -4.77 -5.52
C ALA A 108 -1.22 -5.64 -4.53
N LYS A 109 -0.57 -6.69 -3.99
CA LYS A 109 -1.23 -7.63 -3.07
C LYS A 109 -1.52 -7.00 -1.71
N VAL A 110 -0.56 -6.31 -1.11
CA VAL A 110 -0.76 -5.65 0.20
C VAL A 110 -1.83 -4.57 0.09
N TYR A 111 -1.84 -3.79 -1.00
CA TYR A 111 -2.90 -2.80 -1.25
C TYR A 111 -4.29 -3.45 -1.27
N MET A 112 -4.46 -4.54 -2.03
CA MET A 112 -5.75 -5.24 -2.08
C MET A 112 -6.21 -5.74 -0.71
N VAL A 113 -5.29 -6.29 0.09
CA VAL A 113 -5.62 -6.77 1.44
C VAL A 113 -5.95 -5.62 2.38
N LEU A 114 -5.19 -4.52 2.33
CA LEU A 114 -5.48 -3.32 3.12
C LEU A 114 -6.84 -2.73 2.78
N GLN A 115 -7.22 -2.68 1.50
CA GLN A 115 -8.56 -2.22 1.10
C GLN A 115 -9.67 -3.11 1.67
N ASP A 116 -9.50 -4.44 1.61
CA ASP A 116 -10.43 -5.40 2.22
C ASP A 116 -10.55 -5.20 3.74
N GLU A 117 -9.43 -5.03 4.44
CA GLU A 117 -9.44 -4.79 5.89
C GLU A 117 -10.07 -3.45 6.27
N ILE A 118 -9.79 -2.37 5.54
CA ILE A 118 -10.42 -1.06 5.76
C ILE A 118 -11.94 -1.14 5.57
N VAL A 119 -12.40 -1.87 4.55
CA VAL A 119 -13.84 -2.09 4.32
C VAL A 119 -14.45 -2.86 5.48
N ARG A 120 -13.81 -3.95 5.94
CA ARG A 120 -14.27 -4.74 7.08
C ARG A 120 -14.36 -3.92 8.37
N GLU A 121 -13.35 -3.12 8.66
CA GLU A 121 -13.30 -2.27 9.84
C GLU A 121 -14.44 -1.22 9.82
N ARG A 122 -14.70 -0.61 8.66
CA ARG A 122 -15.82 0.33 8.47
C ARG A 122 -17.17 -0.34 8.68
N SER A 123 -17.36 -1.54 8.14
CA SER A 123 -18.59 -2.32 8.34
C SER A 123 -18.80 -2.66 9.81
N GLN A 124 -17.74 -3.05 10.54
CA GLN A 124 -17.83 -3.34 11.98
C GLN A 124 -18.17 -2.10 12.81
N LYS A 125 -17.68 -0.92 12.40
CA LYS A 125 -17.99 0.37 13.05
C LYS A 125 -19.36 0.96 12.63
N GLY A 126 -20.13 0.26 11.77
CA GLY A 126 -21.44 0.73 11.30
C GLY A 126 -21.37 1.97 10.39
N ILE A 127 -20.21 2.23 9.77
CA ILE A 127 -20.03 3.34 8.84
C ILE A 127 -20.45 2.86 7.45
N GLU A 128 -21.55 3.38 6.91
CA GLU A 128 -21.99 3.04 5.56
C GLU A 128 -20.89 3.32 4.53
N THR A 129 -20.52 2.29 3.77
CA THR A 129 -19.63 2.40 2.62
C THR A 129 -20.35 3.14 1.50
N ILE A 130 -20.04 4.41 1.31
CA ILE A 130 -20.49 5.16 0.13
C ILE A 130 -19.86 4.47 -1.10
N ASN A 131 -20.72 3.93 -1.97
CA ASN A 131 -20.29 3.26 -3.18
C ASN A 131 -19.70 4.28 -4.16
N ILE A 132 -18.37 4.29 -4.28
CA ILE A 132 -17.64 5.28 -5.10
C ILE A 132 -17.93 5.07 -6.60
N SER A 133 -18.41 3.88 -7.01
CA SER A 133 -18.83 3.62 -8.40
C SER A 133 -20.15 4.27 -8.79
N GLU A 134 -20.91 4.83 -7.84
CA GLU A 134 -22.15 5.57 -8.11
C GLU A 134 -21.91 7.08 -8.25
N ILE A 135 -20.67 7.53 -8.05
CA ILE A 135 -20.27 8.95 -8.12
C ILE A 135 -19.55 9.27 -9.45
N THR A 136 -19.27 8.26 -10.29
CA THR A 136 -18.70 8.44 -11.64
C THR A 136 -19.77 8.22 -12.70
#